data_AF-A0A957LBN6-F1
#
_entry.id   AF-A0A957LBN6-F1
#
_cell.length_a   1.000
_cell.length_b   1.000
_cell.length_c   1.000
_cell.angle_alpha   90.00
_cell.angle_beta   90.00
_cell.angle_gamma   90.00
#
_symmetry.space_group_name_H-M   'P 1'
#
loop_
_entity.id
_entity.type
_entity.pdbx_description
1 polymer ?
#
loop_
_entity_poly.entity_id
_entity_poly.type
_entity_poly.pdbx_seq_one_letter_code
_entity_poly.pdbx_strand_id
1 'polypeptide(L)'
;MMLLMMEFVNYLNILFDERQANPGDDLITGLIQAEEEGDKLSREELFSMLVLLIVAGHETTVGLIGNGAFALLQDQALMARLKENPADVAAAVEEFLRYDGPVERVFVRWAAEDLELGGQFIKRGEAVISVIAAANRDPELFERPHELDIDRPQNKHMAFGKGVHFCLGAPLARLEGEVAFQALLARLPNLRLNVAPEAAEVRWSPGLRNFVSLPVRWDPSE
;
A
#
# COMPACT_ATOMS: atom_id res chain seq x y z
N MET A 1 -7.74 -1.34 -24.04
CA MET A 1 -6.61 -1.82 -23.21
C MET A 1 -5.30 -1.88 -23.99
N MET A 2 -5.22 -2.60 -25.12
CA MET A 2 -3.99 -2.68 -25.94
C MET A 2 -3.50 -1.32 -26.48
N LEU A 3 -4.42 -0.45 -26.94
CA LEU A 3 -4.08 0.89 -27.43
C LEU A 3 -3.44 1.78 -26.35
N LEU A 4 -4.04 1.82 -25.15
CA LEU A 4 -3.53 2.59 -24.01
C LEU A 4 -2.14 2.14 -23.58
N MET A 5 -1.88 0.83 -23.61
CA MET A 5 -0.56 0.30 -23.26
C MET A 5 0.49 0.68 -24.31
N MET A 6 0.14 0.67 -25.60
CA MET A 6 1.03 1.15 -26.66
C MET A 6 1.32 2.66 -26.55
N GLU A 7 0.31 3.46 -26.23
CA GLU A 7 0.49 4.90 -25.99
C GLU A 7 1.42 5.16 -24.80
N PHE A 8 1.26 4.41 -23.70
CA PHE A 8 2.11 4.52 -22.52
C PHE A 8 3.56 4.10 -22.80
N VAL A 9 3.76 2.99 -23.52
CA VAL A 9 5.10 2.56 -23.97
C VAL A 9 5.75 3.63 -24.84
N ASN A 10 5.01 4.21 -25.79
CA ASN A 10 5.54 5.25 -26.67
C ASN A 10 5.91 6.52 -25.88
N TYR A 11 5.06 6.92 -24.93
CA TYR A 11 5.36 8.04 -24.03
C TYR A 11 6.65 7.80 -23.24
N LEU A 12 6.81 6.62 -22.63
CA LEU A 12 8.03 6.31 -21.86
C LEU A 12 9.28 6.27 -22.73
N ASN A 13 9.19 5.75 -23.96
CA ASN A 13 10.33 5.77 -24.88
C ASN A 13 10.80 7.19 -25.20
N ILE A 14 9.86 8.10 -25.51
CA ILE A 14 10.17 9.52 -25.75
C ILE A 14 10.80 10.15 -24.50
N LEU A 15 10.25 9.85 -23.32
CA LEU A 15 10.75 10.36 -22.05
C LEU A 15 12.16 9.85 -21.72
N PHE A 16 12.45 8.58 -22.02
CA PHE A 16 13.79 8.01 -21.86
C PHE A 16 14.80 8.69 -22.77
N ASP A 17 14.46 8.90 -24.05
CA ASP A 17 15.32 9.59 -25.00
C ASP A 17 15.60 11.03 -24.54
N GLU A 18 14.57 11.73 -24.04
CA GLU A 18 14.69 13.08 -23.50
C GLU A 18 15.60 13.12 -22.26
N ARG A 19 15.40 12.23 -21.28
CA ARG A 19 16.18 12.19 -20.03
C ARG A 19 17.59 11.67 -20.24
N GLN A 20 17.84 10.87 -21.27
CA GLN A 20 19.18 10.48 -21.68
C GLN A 20 19.94 11.66 -22.31
N ALA A 21 19.28 12.48 -23.12
CA ALA A 21 19.88 13.67 -23.73
C ALA A 21 20.03 14.84 -22.75
N ASN A 22 19.04 15.02 -21.87
CA ASN A 22 18.97 16.11 -20.89
C ASN A 22 18.60 15.55 -19.50
N PRO A 23 19.60 15.06 -18.73
CA PRO A 23 19.37 14.54 -17.39
C PRO A 23 18.72 15.57 -16.45
N GLY A 24 17.73 15.13 -15.67
CA GLY A 24 17.03 15.93 -14.67
C GLY A 24 17.28 15.42 -13.24
N ASP A 25 16.68 16.10 -12.26
CA ASP A 25 16.65 15.64 -10.86
C ASP A 25 15.37 14.83 -10.61
N ASP A 26 15.32 13.62 -11.19
CA ASP A 26 14.17 12.73 -11.08
C ASP A 26 14.57 11.24 -11.12
N LEU A 27 13.63 10.38 -10.69
CA LEU A 27 13.84 8.95 -10.59
C LEU A 27 14.16 8.29 -11.93
N ILE A 28 13.66 8.82 -13.04
CA ILE A 28 13.88 8.23 -14.38
C ILE A 28 15.32 8.46 -14.78
N THR A 29 15.85 9.68 -14.59
CA THR A 29 17.29 9.95 -14.76
C THR A 29 18.11 9.04 -13.84
N GLY A 30 17.72 8.90 -12.57
CA GLY A 30 18.40 8.01 -11.63
C GLY A 30 18.47 6.55 -12.10
N LEU A 31 17.36 6.00 -12.62
CA LEU A 31 17.31 4.63 -13.13
C LEU A 31 18.11 4.45 -14.44
N ILE A 32 18.08 5.43 -15.35
CA ILE A 32 18.86 5.38 -16.60
C ILE A 32 20.37 5.40 -16.31
N GLN A 33 20.79 6.14 -15.29
CA GLN A 33 22.19 6.27 -14.90
C GLN A 33 22.66 5.19 -13.94
N ALA A 34 21.74 4.40 -13.36
CA ALA A 34 22.07 3.31 -12.45
C ALA A 34 22.97 2.29 -13.16
N GLU A 35 24.10 1.99 -12.51
CA GLU A 35 25.10 1.04 -12.99
C GLU A 35 25.66 0.27 -11.79
N GLU A 36 25.69 -1.05 -11.89
CA GLU A 36 26.26 -1.93 -10.86
C GLU A 36 27.18 -2.94 -11.55
N GLU A 37 28.44 -3.01 -11.11
CA GLU A 37 29.47 -3.89 -11.70
C GLU A 37 29.64 -3.75 -13.23
N GLY A 38 29.31 -2.58 -13.79
CA GLY A 38 29.37 -2.32 -15.23
C GLY A 38 28.10 -2.69 -16.00
N ASP A 39 27.10 -3.25 -15.33
CA ASP A 39 25.80 -3.58 -15.90
C ASP A 39 24.79 -2.44 -15.71
N LYS A 40 23.91 -2.27 -16.69
CA LYS A 40 22.88 -1.22 -16.73
C LYS A 40 21.54 -1.80 -17.11
N LEU A 41 20.49 -1.17 -16.60
CA LEU A 41 19.13 -1.50 -17.01
C LEU A 41 18.97 -1.31 -18.51
N SER A 42 18.56 -2.37 -19.19
CA SER A 42 18.08 -2.31 -20.56
C SER A 42 16.79 -1.48 -20.65
N ARG A 43 16.41 -1.07 -21.88
CA ARG A 43 15.14 -0.35 -22.08
C ARG A 43 13.91 -1.14 -21.60
N GLU A 44 13.94 -2.46 -21.78
CA GLU A 44 12.85 -3.33 -21.35
C GLU A 44 12.77 -3.41 -19.82
N GLU A 45 13.92 -3.43 -19.13
CA GLU A 45 13.98 -3.42 -17.67
C GLU A 45 13.60 -2.07 -17.08
N LEU A 46 14.01 -0.94 -17.70
CA LEU A 46 13.58 0.40 -17.33
C LEU A 46 12.05 0.54 -17.43
N PHE A 47 11.48 0.10 -18.55
CA PHE A 47 10.03 0.08 -18.73
C PHE A 47 9.35 -0.79 -17.66
N SER A 48 9.85 -2.01 -17.46
CA SER A 48 9.30 -2.95 -16.47
C SER A 48 9.35 -2.38 -15.05
N MET A 49 10.46 -1.73 -14.69
CA MET A 49 10.65 -1.08 -13.39
C MET A 49 9.67 0.07 -13.20
N LEU A 50 9.52 0.96 -14.19
CA LEU A 50 8.58 2.08 -14.07
C LEU A 50 7.13 1.63 -13.97
N VAL A 51 6.72 0.64 -14.77
CA VAL A 51 5.38 0.05 -14.66
C VAL A 51 5.17 -0.53 -13.26
N LEU A 52 6.15 -1.29 -12.74
CA LEU A 52 6.08 -1.86 -11.39
C LEU A 52 5.91 -0.76 -10.34
N LEU A 53 6.72 0.30 -10.39
CA LEU A 53 6.68 1.39 -9.41
C LEU A 53 5.37 2.18 -9.48
N ILE A 54 4.85 2.46 -10.68
CA ILE A 54 3.58 3.18 -10.85
C ILE A 54 2.42 2.34 -10.32
N VAL A 55 2.34 1.07 -10.70
CA VAL A 55 1.24 0.20 -10.27
C VAL A 55 1.32 -0.05 -8.76
N ALA A 56 2.50 -0.38 -8.24
CA ALA A 56 2.69 -0.65 -6.82
C ALA A 56 2.45 0.60 -5.96
N GLY A 57 2.92 1.78 -6.39
CA GLY A 57 2.80 3.03 -5.64
C GLY A 57 1.43 3.71 -5.75
N HIS A 58 0.62 3.41 -6.76
CA HIS A 58 -0.67 4.06 -6.94
C HIS A 58 -1.81 3.33 -6.23
N GLU A 59 -2.12 2.09 -6.62
CA GLU A 59 -3.33 1.41 -6.14
C GLU A 59 -3.23 1.06 -4.64
N THR A 60 -2.04 0.71 -4.15
CA THR A 60 -1.86 0.31 -2.75
C THR A 60 -1.91 1.49 -1.79
N THR A 61 -1.25 2.62 -2.08
CA THR A 61 -1.31 3.80 -1.20
C THR A 61 -2.72 4.41 -1.19
N VAL A 62 -3.41 4.46 -2.34
CA VAL A 62 -4.83 4.86 -2.41
C VAL A 62 -5.67 3.98 -1.48
N GLY A 63 -5.41 2.67 -1.48
CA GLY A 63 -6.05 1.72 -0.59
C GLY A 63 -5.75 1.95 0.90
N LEU A 64 -4.49 2.20 1.26
CA LEU A 64 -4.11 2.57 2.64
C LEU A 64 -4.90 3.79 3.12
N ILE A 65 -4.91 4.86 2.33
CA ILE A 65 -5.58 6.11 2.68
C ILE A 65 -7.10 5.89 2.76
N GLY A 66 -7.69 5.20 1.78
CA GLY A 66 -9.13 4.94 1.75
C GLY A 66 -9.61 4.04 2.89
N ASN A 67 -8.92 2.92 3.14
CA ASN A 67 -9.29 1.98 4.19
C ASN A 67 -9.05 2.58 5.58
N GLY A 68 -7.91 3.25 5.78
CA GLY A 68 -7.61 3.96 7.03
C GLY A 68 -8.60 5.11 7.29
N ALA A 69 -9.00 5.86 6.27
CA ALA A 69 -10.04 6.90 6.42
C ALA A 69 -11.39 6.28 6.80
N PHE A 70 -11.79 5.18 6.17
CA PHE A 70 -13.03 4.49 6.55
C PHE A 70 -13.00 3.97 7.99
N ALA A 71 -11.87 3.39 8.43
CA ALA A 71 -11.70 2.94 9.82
C ALA A 71 -11.76 4.12 10.80
N LEU A 72 -11.03 5.19 10.50
CA LEU A 72 -10.97 6.40 11.32
C LEU A 72 -12.34 7.09 11.45
N LEU A 73 -13.10 7.20 10.36
CA LEU A 73 -14.41 7.88 10.38
C LEU A 73 -15.49 7.11 11.16
N GLN A 74 -15.27 5.82 11.43
CA GLN A 74 -16.13 5.01 12.29
C GLN A 74 -15.77 5.15 13.78
N ASP A 75 -14.58 5.67 14.10
CA ASP A 75 -14.11 5.88 15.47
C ASP A 75 -13.86 7.36 15.75
N GLN A 76 -14.90 8.03 16.26
CA GLN A 76 -14.84 9.45 16.59
C GLN A 76 -13.88 9.75 17.76
N ALA A 77 -13.65 8.79 18.66
CA ALA A 77 -12.73 8.96 19.78
C ALA A 77 -11.29 8.93 19.28
N LEU A 78 -10.94 7.99 18.41
CA LEU A 78 -9.65 7.97 17.73
C LEU A 78 -9.44 9.22 16.88
N MET A 79 -10.45 9.64 16.13
CA MET A 79 -10.37 10.86 15.33
C MET A 79 -10.12 12.12 16.19
N ALA A 80 -10.79 12.25 17.34
CA ALA A 80 -10.53 13.35 18.27
C ALA A 80 -9.11 13.29 18.83
N ARG A 81 -8.66 12.11 19.27
CA ARG A 81 -7.30 11.89 19.78
C ARG A 81 -6.22 12.30 18.77
N LEU A 82 -6.34 11.87 17.51
CA LEU A 82 -5.34 12.17 16.48
C LEU A 82 -5.31 13.66 16.09
N LYS A 83 -6.41 14.41 16.29
CA LYS A 83 -6.41 15.88 16.14
C LYS A 83 -5.64 16.56 17.26
N GLU A 84 -5.87 16.11 18.50
CA GLU A 84 -5.20 16.66 19.68
C GLU A 84 -3.71 16.30 19.70
N ASN A 85 -3.37 15.10 19.22
CA ASN A 85 -2.00 14.57 19.23
C ASN A 85 -1.58 14.08 17.82
N PRO A 86 -1.21 14.99 16.89
CA PRO A 86 -0.82 14.61 15.53
C PRO A 86 0.41 13.69 15.45
N ALA A 87 1.22 13.61 16.50
CA ALA A 87 2.35 12.69 16.61
C ALA A 87 1.91 11.21 16.62
N ASP A 88 0.68 10.92 17.05
CA ASP A 88 0.11 9.57 17.09
C ASP A 88 -0.26 9.04 15.69
N VAL A 89 -0.27 9.91 14.66
CA VAL A 89 -0.65 9.52 13.29
C VAL A 89 0.28 8.44 12.72
N ALA A 90 1.58 8.49 13.02
CA ALA A 90 2.52 7.46 12.57
C ALA A 90 2.14 6.06 13.10
N ALA A 91 1.76 5.98 14.38
CA ALA A 91 1.28 4.73 14.97
C ALA A 91 -0.06 4.29 14.36
N ALA A 92 -0.96 5.25 14.09
CA ALA A 92 -2.22 4.98 13.42
C ALA A 92 -2.04 4.42 12.00
N VAL A 93 -1.07 4.92 11.23
CA VAL A 93 -0.75 4.39 9.88
C VAL A 93 -0.33 2.92 9.94
N GLU A 94 0.55 2.55 10.86
CA GLU A 94 0.94 1.13 11.04
C GLU A 94 -0.27 0.27 11.46
N GLU A 95 -1.15 0.81 12.31
CA GLU A 95 -2.36 0.10 12.73
C GLU A 95 -3.40 -0.02 11.61
N PHE A 96 -3.56 0.98 10.73
CA PHE A 96 -4.41 0.88 9.55
C PHE A 96 -3.88 -0.17 8.56
N LEU A 97 -2.56 -0.20 8.34
CA LEU A 97 -1.89 -1.21 7.52
C LEU A 97 -2.11 -2.63 8.05
N ARG A 98 -2.07 -2.81 9.38
CA ARG A 98 -2.36 -4.09 10.02
C ARG A 98 -3.85 -4.43 9.92
N TYR A 99 -4.70 -3.54 10.38
CA TYR A 99 -6.12 -3.79 10.62
C TYR A 99 -6.87 -4.08 9.32
N ASP A 100 -6.67 -3.26 8.29
CA ASP A 100 -7.40 -3.36 7.01
C ASP A 100 -6.57 -2.82 5.84
N GLY A 101 -5.30 -3.24 5.79
CA GLY A 101 -4.34 -2.81 4.77
C GLY A 101 -4.78 -3.20 3.34
N PRO A 102 -4.25 -2.49 2.33
CA PRO A 102 -4.69 -2.62 0.94
C PRO A 102 -4.37 -3.98 0.31
N VAL A 103 -3.29 -4.64 0.74
CA VAL A 103 -2.83 -5.93 0.19
C VAL A 103 -3.27 -7.07 1.11
N GLU A 104 -4.21 -7.88 0.65
CA GLU A 104 -4.72 -9.02 1.44
C GLU A 104 -3.90 -10.29 1.30
N ARG A 105 -3.32 -10.53 0.13
CA ARG A 105 -2.50 -11.71 -0.15
C ARG A 105 -1.41 -11.38 -1.14
N VAL A 106 -0.28 -12.07 -1.00
CA VAL A 106 0.82 -11.96 -1.96
C VAL A 106 0.47 -12.65 -3.28
N PHE A 107 1.21 -12.29 -4.35
CA PHE A 107 1.22 -13.09 -5.57
C PHE A 107 1.64 -14.53 -5.29
N VAL A 108 1.09 -15.45 -6.09
CA VAL A 108 1.37 -16.89 -6.01
C VAL A 108 2.88 -17.12 -5.99
N ARG A 109 3.33 -17.88 -4.99
CA ARG A 109 4.68 -18.47 -4.94
C ARG A 109 4.59 -19.92 -5.38
N TRP A 110 5.69 -20.44 -5.90
CA TRP A 110 5.79 -21.82 -6.36
C TRP A 110 6.91 -22.51 -5.60
N ALA A 111 6.62 -23.67 -5.03
CA ALA A 111 7.61 -24.46 -4.32
C ALA A 111 8.72 -24.92 -5.28
N ALA A 112 9.97 -24.49 -5.04
CA ALA A 112 11.11 -24.86 -5.88
C ALA A 112 11.59 -26.30 -5.62
N GLU A 113 11.26 -26.83 -4.45
CA GLU A 113 11.58 -28.16 -3.94
C GLU A 113 10.45 -28.66 -3.04
N ASP A 114 10.51 -29.93 -2.66
CA ASP A 114 9.59 -30.50 -1.67
C ASP A 114 9.95 -29.95 -0.28
N LEU A 115 8.96 -29.48 0.48
CA LEU A 115 9.17 -28.90 1.81
C LEU A 115 8.01 -29.16 2.77
N GLU A 116 8.27 -29.07 4.06
CA GLU A 116 7.23 -29.04 5.10
C GLU A 116 7.03 -27.61 5.62
N LEU A 117 5.79 -27.13 5.62
CA LEU A 117 5.42 -25.81 6.10
C LEU A 117 4.13 -25.89 6.93
N GLY A 118 4.15 -25.42 8.18
CA GLY A 118 2.98 -25.47 9.05
C GLY A 118 2.44 -26.89 9.28
N GLY A 119 3.32 -27.90 9.31
CA GLY A 119 2.95 -29.31 9.43
C GLY A 119 2.31 -29.91 8.17
N GLN A 120 2.36 -29.20 7.04
CA GLN A 120 1.88 -29.69 5.75
C GLN A 120 3.04 -29.94 4.79
N PHE A 121 3.02 -31.08 4.11
CA PHE A 121 4.00 -31.39 3.07
C PHE A 121 3.55 -30.79 1.73
N ILE A 122 4.39 -29.90 1.18
CA ILE A 122 4.18 -29.19 -0.08
C ILE A 122 5.18 -29.75 -1.10
N LYS A 123 4.68 -30.19 -2.25
CA LYS A 123 5.51 -30.74 -3.32
C LYS A 123 6.07 -29.63 -4.19
N ARG A 124 7.24 -29.88 -4.78
CA ARG A 124 7.81 -29.06 -5.85
C ARG A 124 6.78 -28.78 -6.93
N GLY A 125 6.65 -27.50 -7.29
CA GLY A 125 5.72 -27.01 -8.30
C GLY A 125 4.31 -26.75 -7.79
N GLU A 126 4.00 -26.99 -6.51
CA GLU A 126 2.73 -26.58 -5.93
C GLU A 126 2.71 -25.07 -5.65
N ALA A 127 1.53 -24.48 -5.81
CA ALA A 127 1.27 -23.07 -5.58
C ALA A 127 1.07 -22.80 -4.08
N VAL A 128 1.73 -21.77 -3.56
CA VAL A 128 1.62 -21.29 -2.19
C VAL A 128 1.19 -19.83 -2.20
N ILE A 129 0.12 -19.51 -1.47
CA ILE A 129 -0.40 -18.16 -1.35
C ILE A 129 -0.40 -17.78 0.13
N SER A 130 0.41 -16.78 0.50
CA SER A 130 0.36 -16.20 1.85
C SER A 130 -0.74 -15.14 1.92
N VAL A 131 -1.65 -15.30 2.88
CA VAL A 131 -2.74 -14.35 3.13
C VAL A 131 -2.29 -13.38 4.23
N ILE A 132 -1.87 -12.19 3.81
CA ILE A 132 -1.39 -11.11 4.69
C ILE A 132 -2.49 -10.64 5.64
N ALA A 133 -3.73 -10.48 5.16
CA ALA A 133 -4.85 -10.04 5.98
C ALA A 133 -5.13 -10.99 7.15
N ALA A 134 -4.96 -12.30 6.92
CA ALA A 134 -5.09 -13.31 7.98
C ALA A 134 -3.93 -13.22 8.97
N ALA A 135 -2.68 -13.16 8.48
CA ALA A 135 -1.49 -13.03 9.32
C ALA A 135 -1.52 -11.77 10.20
N ASN A 136 -2.02 -10.65 9.68
CA ASN A 136 -2.16 -9.38 10.43
C ASN A 136 -3.27 -9.41 11.50
N ARG A 137 -4.11 -10.45 11.50
CA ARG A 137 -5.17 -10.67 12.50
C ARG A 137 -5.00 -12.01 13.23
N ASP A 138 -3.80 -12.56 13.23
CA ASP A 138 -3.47 -13.80 13.92
C ASP A 138 -3.51 -13.59 15.45
N PRO A 139 -4.39 -14.29 16.20
CA PRO A 139 -4.48 -14.15 17.66
C PRO A 139 -3.25 -14.67 18.41
N GLU A 140 -2.39 -15.49 17.79
CA GLU A 140 -1.12 -15.92 18.38
C GLU A 140 -0.09 -14.78 18.44
N LEU A 141 -0.23 -13.77 17.57
CA LEU A 141 0.68 -12.63 17.48
C LEU A 141 0.06 -11.31 17.95
N PHE A 142 -1.24 -11.11 17.76
CA PHE A 142 -1.94 -9.86 18.07
C PHE A 142 -3.05 -10.11 19.09
N GLU A 143 -2.90 -9.53 20.29
CA GLU A 143 -3.99 -9.48 21.28
C GLU A 143 -5.15 -8.66 20.72
N ARG A 144 -6.40 -9.12 20.88
CA ARG A 144 -7.60 -8.46 20.34
C ARG A 144 -7.40 -8.08 18.84
N PRO A 145 -7.15 -9.06 17.96
CA PRO A 145 -6.69 -8.80 16.58
C PRO A 145 -7.72 -8.08 15.71
N HIS A 146 -9.00 -8.15 16.09
CA HIS A 146 -10.13 -7.52 15.41
C HIS A 146 -10.47 -6.13 15.95
N GLU A 147 -9.69 -5.59 16.89
CA GLU A 147 -9.83 -4.21 17.36
C GLU A 147 -8.80 -3.32 16.66
N LEU A 148 -9.21 -2.09 16.36
CA LEU A 148 -8.32 -1.02 15.89
C LEU A 148 -7.69 -0.36 17.12
N ASP A 149 -6.41 -0.62 17.36
CA ASP A 149 -5.69 -0.18 18.55
C ASP A 149 -4.32 0.39 18.16
N ILE A 150 -4.17 1.71 18.25
CA ILE A 150 -2.93 2.40 17.87
C ILE A 150 -1.86 2.35 18.97
N ASP A 151 -2.21 1.89 20.18
CA ASP A 151 -1.31 1.80 21.35
C ASP A 151 -0.66 0.42 21.48
N ARG A 152 -0.78 -0.44 20.46
CA ARG A 152 -0.19 -1.77 20.46
C ARG A 152 1.32 -1.69 20.75
N PRO A 153 1.83 -2.36 21.80
CA PRO A 153 3.24 -2.27 22.19
C PRO A 153 4.18 -2.85 21.13
N GLN A 154 3.70 -3.77 20.29
CA GLN A 154 4.39 -4.25 19.10
C GLN A 154 3.40 -4.37 17.95
N ASN A 155 3.67 -3.70 16.83
CA ASN A 155 2.90 -3.83 15.61
C ASN A 155 3.75 -4.46 14.50
N LYS A 156 4.08 -5.74 14.65
CA LYS A 156 4.89 -6.51 13.69
C LYS A 156 4.04 -7.03 12.52
N HIS A 157 3.25 -6.16 11.92
CA HIS A 157 2.40 -6.51 10.80
C HIS A 157 3.21 -6.85 9.54
N MET A 158 2.59 -7.61 8.64
CA MET A 158 3.15 -8.13 7.39
C MET A 158 2.63 -7.37 6.17
N ALA A 159 2.02 -6.19 6.34
CA ALA A 159 1.38 -5.44 5.24
C ALA A 159 2.36 -5.07 4.10
N PHE A 160 3.64 -4.92 4.42
CA PHE A 160 4.71 -4.66 3.45
C PHE A 160 5.46 -5.93 3.00
N GLY A 161 4.95 -7.12 3.36
CA GLY A 161 5.64 -8.38 3.15
C GLY A 161 6.89 -8.52 4.02
N LYS A 162 7.73 -9.50 3.68
CA LYS A 162 9.00 -9.80 4.37
C LYS A 162 9.97 -10.52 3.44
N GLY A 163 11.27 -10.39 3.71
CA GLY A 163 12.34 -11.06 2.98
C GLY A 163 12.83 -10.26 1.78
N VAL A 164 13.35 -10.96 0.77
CA VAL A 164 13.98 -10.34 -0.42
C VAL A 164 13.04 -9.47 -1.25
N HIS A 165 11.72 -9.65 -1.12
CA HIS A 165 10.70 -8.84 -1.77
C HIS A 165 9.94 -7.96 -0.76
N PHE A 166 10.57 -7.58 0.36
CA PHE A 166 10.02 -6.55 1.24
C PHE A 166 9.73 -5.28 0.43
N CYS A 167 8.59 -4.64 0.71
CA CYS A 167 8.12 -3.50 -0.07
C CYS A 167 9.17 -2.38 -0.14
N LEU A 168 9.68 -2.13 -1.36
CA LEU A 168 10.62 -1.05 -1.63
C LEU A 168 10.03 0.33 -1.29
N GLY A 169 8.73 0.50 -1.55
CA GLY A 169 8.00 1.75 -1.31
C GLY A 169 7.51 1.95 0.12
N ALA A 170 7.82 1.04 1.07
CA ALA A 170 7.30 1.13 2.44
C ALA A 170 7.57 2.48 3.13
N PRO A 171 8.76 3.10 3.02
CA PRO A 171 8.99 4.43 3.60
C PRO A 171 8.13 5.52 2.96
N LEU A 172 7.92 5.47 1.64
CA LEU A 172 7.11 6.45 0.92
C LEU A 172 5.62 6.29 1.26
N ALA A 173 5.10 5.07 1.27
CA ALA A 173 3.71 4.80 1.61
C ALA A 173 3.36 5.25 3.05
N ARG A 174 4.29 5.07 4.00
CA ARG A 174 4.14 5.60 5.37
C ARG A 174 4.07 7.12 5.39
N LEU A 175 5.03 7.78 4.74
CA LEU A 175 5.07 9.23 4.65
C LEU A 175 3.79 9.79 4.00
N GLU A 176 3.35 9.20 2.90
CA GLU A 176 2.11 9.58 2.21
C GLU A 176 0.90 9.41 3.11
N GLY A 177 0.80 8.27 3.82
CA GLY A 177 -0.26 8.03 4.81
C GLY A 177 -0.25 9.07 5.93
N GLU A 178 0.90 9.32 6.54
CA GLU A 178 1.06 10.30 7.61
C GLU A 178 0.64 11.70 7.16
N VAL A 179 1.17 12.16 6.03
CA VAL A 179 0.84 13.48 5.46
C VAL A 179 -0.65 13.56 5.11
N ALA A 180 -1.22 12.52 4.51
CA ALA A 180 -2.63 12.48 4.14
C ALA A 180 -3.54 12.58 5.37
N PHE A 181 -3.31 11.76 6.40
CA PHE A 181 -4.15 11.77 7.59
C PHE A 181 -3.97 13.04 8.43
N GLN A 182 -2.74 13.56 8.57
CA GLN A 182 -2.51 14.85 9.22
C GLN A 182 -3.23 15.99 8.50
N ALA A 183 -3.11 16.06 7.17
CA ALA A 183 -3.78 17.07 6.36
C ALA A 183 -5.31 16.95 6.45
N LEU A 184 -5.85 15.72 6.39
CA LEU A 184 -7.28 15.45 6.50
C LEU A 184 -7.84 15.94 7.84
N LEU A 185 -7.18 15.58 8.95
CA LEU A 185 -7.59 15.94 10.30
C LEU A 185 -7.49 17.45 10.56
N ALA A 186 -6.43 18.09 10.06
CA ALA A 186 -6.22 19.53 10.23
C ALA A 186 -7.17 20.38 9.37
N ARG A 187 -7.46 19.95 8.13
CA ARG A 187 -8.27 20.73 7.18
C ARG A 187 -9.76 20.45 7.30
N LEU A 188 -10.16 19.23 7.66
CA LEU A 188 -11.55 18.78 7.71
C LEU A 188 -11.88 18.18 9.09
N PRO A 189 -11.86 19.00 10.17
CA PRO A 189 -12.00 18.50 11.53
C PRO A 189 -13.38 17.87 11.82
N ASN A 190 -14.41 18.17 11.03
CA ASN A 190 -15.75 17.59 11.19
C ASN A 190 -16.12 16.60 10.08
N LEU A 191 -15.11 16.02 9.42
CA LEU A 191 -15.30 15.01 8.38
C LEU A 191 -16.03 13.79 8.93
N ARG A 192 -17.03 13.32 8.20
CA ARG A 192 -17.86 12.16 8.56
C ARG A 192 -18.38 11.46 7.31
N LEU A 193 -18.69 10.17 7.44
CA LEU A 193 -19.34 9.43 6.35
C LEU A 193 -20.69 10.07 6.01
N ASN A 194 -21.00 10.12 4.71
CA ASN A 194 -22.28 10.58 4.18
C ASN A 194 -23.22 9.41 3.82
N VAL A 195 -22.78 8.18 4.08
CA VAL A 195 -23.54 6.95 3.90
C VAL A 195 -23.39 6.09 5.15
N ALA A 196 -24.31 5.14 5.35
CA ALA A 196 -24.12 4.11 6.37
C ALA A 196 -22.85 3.29 6.04
N PRO A 197 -22.05 2.87 7.04
CA PRO A 197 -20.81 2.11 6.79
C PRO A 197 -21.01 0.87 5.92
N GLU A 198 -22.14 0.18 6.06
CA GLU A 198 -22.49 -1.03 5.31
C GLU A 198 -22.80 -0.75 3.83
N ALA A 199 -23.10 0.50 3.48
CA ALA A 199 -23.36 0.94 2.12
C ALA A 199 -22.09 1.39 1.38
N ALA A 200 -20.93 1.41 2.03
CA ALA A 200 -19.67 1.74 1.39
C ALA A 200 -19.25 0.62 0.42
N GLU A 201 -19.03 0.96 -0.84
CA GLU A 201 -18.76 -0.02 -1.89
C GLU A 201 -17.27 -0.41 -1.89
N VAL A 202 -17.00 -1.68 -1.59
CA VAL A 202 -15.65 -2.26 -1.64
C VAL A 202 -15.43 -2.97 -2.97
N ARG A 203 -14.30 -2.67 -3.63
CA ARG A 203 -13.76 -3.43 -4.75
C ARG A 203 -12.74 -4.43 -4.25
N TRP A 204 -13.02 -5.68 -4.58
CA TRP A 204 -12.10 -6.79 -4.44
C TRP A 204 -11.44 -7.06 -5.78
N SER A 205 -10.15 -6.75 -5.91
CA SER A 205 -9.32 -7.19 -7.03
C SER A 205 -8.38 -8.30 -6.56
N PRO A 206 -7.76 -9.09 -7.46
CA PRO A 206 -6.94 -10.22 -7.03
C PRO A 206 -5.79 -9.82 -6.08
N GLY A 207 -6.01 -10.02 -4.78
CA GLY A 207 -5.04 -9.71 -3.73
C GLY A 207 -5.11 -8.31 -3.13
N LEU A 208 -6.03 -7.44 -3.59
CA LEU A 208 -6.22 -6.10 -3.04
C LEU A 208 -7.66 -5.86 -2.58
N ARG A 209 -7.79 -4.99 -1.59
CA ARG A 209 -9.06 -4.55 -1.01
C ARG A 209 -9.09 -3.03 -0.90
N ASN A 210 -9.93 -2.39 -1.72
CA ASN A 210 -10.04 -0.94 -1.77
C ASN A 210 -11.51 -0.51 -1.84
N PHE A 211 -11.84 0.69 -1.36
CA PHE A 211 -13.14 1.29 -1.63
C PHE A 211 -13.23 1.80 -3.08
N VAL A 212 -14.35 1.54 -3.77
CA VAL A 212 -14.67 2.16 -5.07
C VAL A 212 -14.92 3.65 -4.88
N SER A 213 -15.66 3.98 -3.83
CA SER A 213 -15.91 5.34 -3.41
C SER A 213 -16.15 5.37 -1.90
N LEU A 214 -15.79 6.49 -1.27
CA LEU A 214 -16.07 6.74 0.14
C LEU A 214 -16.80 8.08 0.29
N PRO A 215 -18.14 8.10 0.19
CA PRO A 215 -18.91 9.33 0.29
C PRO A 215 -18.78 9.95 1.69
N VAL A 216 -18.28 11.19 1.73
CA VAL A 216 -18.07 11.94 2.98
C VAL A 216 -18.76 13.30 2.90
N ARG A 217 -18.98 13.89 4.07
CA ARG A 217 -19.44 15.27 4.23
C ARG A 217 -18.67 15.92 5.38
N TRP A 218 -18.54 17.24 5.32
CA TRP A 218 -17.96 18.07 6.36
C TRP A 218 -18.75 19.37 6.43
N ASP A 219 -18.65 20.06 7.55
CA ASP A 219 -19.25 21.38 7.69
C ASP A 219 -18.32 22.43 7.04
N PRO A 220 -18.85 23.47 6.37
CA PRO A 220 -18.03 24.56 5.87
C PRO A 220 -17.18 25.13 7.02
N SER A 221 -15.91 25.42 6.76
CA SER A 221 -15.11 26.19 7.70
C SER A 221 -15.78 27.54 7.94
N GLU A 222 -15.99 27.92 9.20
CA GLU A 222 -16.32 29.31 9.56
C GLU A 222 -15.26 30.29 9.03
#